data_AF-A0A7X7I9S0-F1
#
_entry.id   AF-A0A7X7I9S0-F1
#
_cell.length_a   1.000
_cell.length_b   1.000
_cell.length_c   1.000
_cell.angle_alpha   90.00
_cell.angle_beta   90.00
_cell.angle_gamma   90.00
#
_symmetry.space_group_name_H-M   'P 1'
#
loop_
_entity.id
_entity.type
_entity.pdbx_description
1 polymer ?
#
loop_
_entity_poly.entity_id
_entity_poly.type
_entity_poly.pdbx_seq_one_letter_code
_entity_poly.pdbx_strand_id
1 'polypeptide(L)'
;MAFKDTLMTALHDAVGNFNAGDSVDDAVVKAARANDFNVDQTTRLVETFNTARALYHYKSAADRASSCDLADAGVVISKLFKPETESKSKSKSKEAALSQAYSQYDLRERDYFSAMPQKSAESTAPQSGLEGLSFEALSDKAMRELRSVRQVAKIAEDEARIAGMTAARVLEKVARLFAPGDDAGRKLQDDRYARLEATCSSEYGPVLSKLAEFIPPSRRVDKKLVSKYAAADLVDDSDLGEHRALLKEARDLMQAEAELLAASGQLCKEADAFERDFAEATGCLPGPTPTSEFLTARFVKRAAPEKPNPNPKPRGPMSSLLDELYNPLATSMDQRFKNYVDVVVPDMNKNRFKRENTRISENLRNIQRQILLQDLMVNDPVLSEEAPETVAQAYSAVMNMAPEVSTNKEVMRAILRQSVNSVAVSPYDAEMWTKLERNLANIRGGAPSREDKNV
;
A
#
# COMPACT_ATOMS: atom_id res chain seq x y z
N MET A 1 26.65 8.06 1.42
CA MET A 1 26.13 7.67 0.10
C MET A 1 24.74 7.08 0.31
N ALA A 2 23.74 7.39 -0.51
CA ALA A 2 22.42 6.78 -0.32
C ALA A 2 22.51 5.28 -0.66
N PHE A 3 21.79 4.42 0.07
CA PHE A 3 21.82 2.96 -0.15
C PHE A 3 21.54 2.59 -1.61
N LYS A 4 20.63 3.33 -2.27
CA LYS A 4 20.33 3.16 -3.69
C LYS A 4 21.57 3.30 -4.57
N ASP A 5 22.41 4.30 -4.32
CA ASP A 5 23.59 4.57 -5.15
C ASP A 5 24.62 3.45 -4.97
N THR A 6 24.84 3.01 -3.72
CA THR A 6 25.74 1.88 -3.42
C THR A 6 25.23 0.56 -4.03
N LEU A 7 23.91 0.31 -3.98
CA LEU A 7 23.30 -0.87 -4.61
C LEU A 7 23.50 -0.86 -6.14
N MET A 8 23.35 0.30 -6.79
CA MET A 8 23.56 0.42 -8.23
C MET A 8 25.04 0.25 -8.61
N THR A 9 25.98 0.76 -7.80
CA THR A 9 27.41 0.51 -8.00
C THR A 9 27.72 -0.98 -7.89
N ALA A 10 27.26 -1.66 -6.83
CA ALA A 10 27.44 -3.09 -6.65
C ALA A 10 26.79 -3.92 -7.79
N LEU A 11 25.65 -3.48 -8.32
CA LEU A 11 25.02 -4.11 -9.48
C LEU A 11 25.91 -4.00 -10.73
N HIS A 12 26.50 -2.82 -10.99
CA HIS A 12 27.43 -2.64 -12.09
C HIS A 12 28.68 -3.50 -11.93
N ASP A 13 29.22 -3.61 -10.72
CA ASP A 13 30.36 -4.48 -10.42
C ASP A 13 30.02 -5.96 -10.65
N ALA A 14 28.85 -6.41 -10.20
CA ALA A 14 28.39 -7.79 -10.40
C ALA A 14 28.23 -8.13 -11.89
N VAL A 15 27.64 -7.23 -12.68
CA VAL A 15 27.53 -7.40 -14.13
C VAL A 15 28.90 -7.40 -14.80
N GLY A 16 29.82 -6.53 -14.36
CA GLY A 16 31.20 -6.49 -14.82
C GLY A 16 31.95 -7.80 -14.57
N ASN A 17 31.88 -8.33 -13.34
CA ASN A 17 32.49 -9.60 -12.95
C ASN A 17 31.92 -10.77 -13.75
N PHE A 18 30.59 -10.82 -13.95
CA PHE A 18 29.97 -11.85 -14.77
C PHE A 18 30.44 -11.78 -16.24
N ASN A 19 30.48 -10.59 -16.83
CA ASN A 19 30.98 -10.39 -18.19
C ASN A 19 32.48 -10.71 -18.33
N ALA A 20 33.24 -10.64 -17.24
CA ALA A 20 34.63 -11.07 -17.19
C ALA A 20 34.81 -12.60 -17.09
N GLY A 21 33.71 -13.37 -17.01
CA GLY A 21 33.70 -14.83 -17.02
C GLY A 21 33.50 -15.50 -15.67
N ASP A 22 33.22 -14.74 -14.59
CA ASP A 22 32.87 -15.33 -13.30
C ASP A 22 31.52 -16.08 -13.36
N SER A 23 31.34 -17.07 -12.49
CA SER A 23 30.03 -17.70 -12.31
C SER A 23 29.01 -16.69 -11.78
N VAL A 24 27.72 -16.94 -12.01
CA VAL A 24 26.62 -16.04 -11.64
C VAL A 24 26.64 -15.71 -10.14
N ASP A 25 26.86 -16.72 -9.30
CA ASP A 25 26.95 -16.54 -7.85
C ASP A 25 28.25 -15.83 -7.46
N ASP A 26 29.40 -16.18 -8.04
CA ASP A 26 30.70 -15.61 -7.65
C ASP A 26 30.81 -14.14 -8.03
N ALA A 27 30.20 -13.74 -9.14
CA ALA A 27 30.13 -12.34 -9.56
C ALA A 27 29.39 -11.47 -8.54
N VAL A 28 28.27 -11.96 -8.00
CA VAL A 28 27.49 -11.28 -6.96
C VAL A 28 28.21 -11.31 -5.61
N VAL A 29 28.85 -12.42 -5.25
CA VAL A 29 29.66 -12.52 -4.01
C VAL A 29 30.81 -11.50 -4.02
N LYS A 30 31.54 -11.37 -5.13
CA LYS A 30 32.62 -10.38 -5.27
C LYS A 30 32.10 -8.96 -5.13
N ALA A 31 30.99 -8.62 -5.79
CA ALA A 31 30.41 -7.29 -5.74
C ALA A 31 29.86 -6.94 -4.35
N ALA A 32 29.17 -7.87 -3.69
CA ALA A 32 28.66 -7.70 -2.32
C ALA A 32 29.81 -7.50 -1.32
N ARG A 33 30.90 -8.29 -1.47
CA ARG A 33 32.10 -8.17 -0.63
C ARG A 33 32.83 -6.84 -0.83
N ALA A 34 32.93 -6.35 -2.07
CA ALA A 34 33.58 -5.07 -2.36
C ALA A 34 32.82 -3.85 -1.79
N ASN A 35 31.53 -4.01 -1.50
CA ASN A 35 30.65 -2.95 -0.99
C ASN A 35 30.21 -3.18 0.46
N ASP A 36 30.82 -4.13 1.18
CA ASP A 36 30.54 -4.46 2.59
C ASP A 36 29.04 -4.68 2.90
N PHE A 37 28.32 -5.38 2.01
CA PHE A 37 26.89 -5.63 2.20
C PHE A 37 26.60 -6.64 3.30
N ASN A 38 25.56 -6.36 4.09
CA ASN A 38 24.98 -7.32 5.01
C ASN A 38 24.05 -8.32 4.28
N VAL A 39 23.44 -9.26 5.02
CA VAL A 39 22.57 -10.31 4.45
C VAL A 39 21.41 -9.73 3.65
N ASP A 40 20.66 -8.77 4.22
CA ASP A 40 19.50 -8.18 3.57
C ASP A 40 19.87 -7.38 2.31
N GLN A 41 20.97 -6.65 2.36
CA GLN A 41 21.50 -5.89 1.24
C GLN A 41 21.98 -6.82 0.12
N THR A 42 22.62 -7.94 0.49
CA THR A 42 23.05 -8.98 -0.45
C THR A 42 21.85 -9.63 -1.14
N THR A 43 20.78 -9.94 -0.41
CA THR A 43 19.53 -10.46 -0.99
C THR A 43 18.96 -9.49 -2.02
N ARG A 44 18.89 -8.19 -1.71
CA ARG A 44 18.42 -7.16 -2.65
C ARG A 44 19.32 -7.04 -3.88
N LEU A 45 20.64 -7.18 -3.72
CA LEU A 45 21.58 -7.20 -4.83
C LEU A 45 21.32 -8.40 -5.76
N VAL A 46 21.13 -9.60 -5.20
CA VAL A 46 20.80 -10.82 -5.95
C VAL A 46 19.50 -10.65 -6.75
N GLU A 47 18.43 -10.14 -6.11
CA GLU A 47 17.14 -9.89 -6.78
C GLU A 47 17.27 -8.89 -7.94
N THR A 48 17.98 -7.79 -7.71
CA THR A 48 18.19 -6.75 -8.71
C THR A 48 19.03 -7.26 -9.88
N PHE A 49 20.09 -8.03 -9.58
CA PHE A 49 20.95 -8.66 -10.58
C PHE A 49 20.17 -9.69 -11.43
N ASN A 50 19.39 -10.56 -10.80
CA ASN A 50 18.56 -11.55 -11.49
C ASN A 50 17.51 -10.88 -12.40
N THR A 51 16.89 -9.79 -11.92
CA THR A 51 15.94 -9.00 -12.72
C THR A 51 16.62 -8.39 -13.95
N ALA A 52 17.79 -7.76 -13.77
CA ALA A 52 18.54 -7.16 -14.87
C ALA A 52 18.97 -8.21 -15.92
N ARG A 53 19.41 -9.39 -15.45
CA ARG A 53 19.85 -10.49 -16.29
C ARG A 53 18.70 -11.12 -17.07
N ALA A 54 17.56 -11.35 -16.44
CA ALA A 54 16.35 -11.85 -17.11
C ALA A 54 15.87 -10.87 -18.20
N LEU A 55 15.88 -9.57 -17.92
CA LEU A 55 15.55 -8.53 -18.90
C LEU A 55 16.54 -8.48 -20.05
N TYR A 56 17.84 -8.68 -19.80
CA TYR A 56 18.86 -8.74 -20.83
C TYR A 56 18.65 -9.95 -21.73
N HIS A 57 18.52 -11.15 -21.15
CA HIS A 57 18.28 -12.40 -21.87
C HIS A 57 17.02 -12.32 -22.76
N TYR A 58 15.91 -11.81 -22.23
CA TYR A 58 14.68 -11.65 -23.01
C TYR A 58 14.84 -10.72 -24.24
N LYS A 59 15.76 -9.74 -24.16
CA LYS A 59 16.04 -8.80 -25.23
C LYS A 59 17.07 -9.31 -26.24
N SER A 60 18.08 -10.05 -25.78
CA SER A 60 19.23 -10.45 -26.60
C SER A 60 19.15 -11.88 -27.13
N ALA A 61 18.42 -12.78 -26.47
CA ALA A 61 18.30 -14.16 -26.90
C ALA A 61 17.42 -14.28 -28.14
N ALA A 62 17.90 -15.05 -29.13
CA ALA A 62 17.10 -15.44 -30.29
C ALA A 62 15.91 -16.32 -29.88
N ASP A 63 16.13 -17.19 -28.88
CA ASP A 63 15.10 -18.01 -28.25
C ASP A 63 14.81 -17.53 -26.83
N ARG A 64 13.65 -16.87 -26.68
CA ARG A 64 13.16 -16.35 -25.39
C ARG A 64 12.74 -17.45 -24.42
N ALA A 65 12.59 -18.70 -24.86
CA ALA A 65 12.23 -19.82 -24.02
C ALA A 65 13.44 -20.51 -23.38
N SER A 66 14.66 -20.18 -23.82
CA SER A 66 15.87 -20.75 -23.23
C SER A 66 16.02 -20.33 -21.76
N SER A 67 16.44 -21.27 -20.90
CA SER A 67 16.68 -20.98 -19.49
C SER A 67 17.87 -20.03 -19.32
N CYS A 68 17.74 -19.04 -18.46
CA CYS A 68 18.82 -18.14 -18.08
C CYS A 68 19.33 -18.52 -16.69
N ASP A 69 20.65 -18.71 -16.53
CA ASP A 69 21.23 -18.99 -15.21
C ASP A 69 21.01 -17.80 -14.29
N LEU A 70 20.41 -18.01 -13.12
CA LEU A 70 20.17 -16.95 -12.12
C LEU A 70 21.00 -17.22 -10.88
N ALA A 71 21.39 -16.16 -10.17
CA ALA A 71 22.10 -16.28 -8.89
C ALA A 71 21.15 -16.82 -7.82
N ASP A 72 21.64 -17.75 -6.99
CA ASP A 72 20.90 -18.27 -5.85
C ASP A 72 21.29 -17.49 -4.58
N ALA A 73 20.31 -16.84 -3.95
CA ALA A 73 20.55 -16.02 -2.76
C ALA A 73 21.14 -16.85 -1.60
N GLY A 74 20.69 -18.08 -1.40
CA GLY A 74 21.19 -18.97 -0.36
C GLY A 74 22.65 -19.36 -0.59
N VAL A 75 23.01 -19.68 -1.85
CA VAL A 75 24.40 -19.99 -2.21
C VAL A 75 25.30 -18.77 -2.01
N VAL A 76 24.88 -17.60 -2.50
CA VAL A 76 25.62 -16.33 -2.38
C VAL A 76 25.83 -15.95 -0.92
N ILE A 77 24.76 -15.93 -0.10
CA ILE A 77 24.83 -15.60 1.34
C ILE A 77 25.73 -16.60 2.05
N SER A 78 25.61 -17.90 1.73
CA SER A 78 26.45 -18.92 2.36
C SER A 78 27.94 -18.74 2.00
N LYS A 79 28.28 -18.36 0.77
CA LYS A 79 29.66 -18.08 0.36
C LYS A 79 30.20 -16.79 0.98
N LEU A 80 29.34 -15.79 1.17
CA LEU A 80 29.74 -14.48 1.68
C LEU A 80 29.96 -14.49 3.20
N PHE A 81 29.09 -15.17 3.96
CA PHE A 81 29.06 -15.11 5.43
C PHE A 81 29.40 -16.42 6.13
N LYS A 82 29.69 -17.51 5.42
CA LYS A 82 30.29 -18.67 6.12
C LYS A 82 31.60 -18.21 6.72
N PRO A 83 31.81 -18.38 8.05
CA PRO A 83 33.12 -18.16 8.62
C PRO A 83 34.05 -19.06 7.83
N GLU A 84 35.06 -18.47 7.17
CA GLU A 84 36.16 -19.22 6.59
C GLU A 84 36.59 -20.17 7.69
N THR A 85 36.32 -21.46 7.50
CA THR A 85 36.48 -22.44 8.56
C THR A 85 37.98 -22.47 8.76
N GLU A 86 38.42 -21.77 9.80
CA GLU A 86 39.81 -21.55 10.10
C GLU A 86 40.52 -22.89 9.95
N SER A 87 41.48 -22.91 9.04
CA SER A 87 42.39 -24.02 8.88
C SER A 87 42.97 -24.36 10.25
N LYS A 88 42.44 -25.43 10.85
CA LYS A 88 43.07 -26.26 11.90
C LYS A 88 44.10 -25.52 12.78
N SER A 89 43.66 -24.72 13.74
CA SER A 89 44.54 -24.43 14.89
C SER A 89 43.78 -24.45 16.21
N LYS A 90 44.39 -25.14 17.16
CA LYS A 90 43.86 -25.61 18.43
C LYS A 90 43.38 -24.46 19.34
N SER A 91 42.09 -24.35 19.62
CA SER A 91 41.64 -23.66 20.84
C SER A 91 40.30 -24.21 21.37
N LYS A 92 40.29 -25.51 21.68
CA LYS A 92 39.13 -26.28 22.16
C LYS A 92 38.67 -25.93 23.60
N SER A 93 38.91 -24.73 24.11
CA SER A 93 38.62 -24.39 25.52
C SER A 93 37.89 -23.07 25.78
N LYS A 94 37.56 -22.26 24.76
CA LYS A 94 36.80 -21.00 24.98
C LYS A 94 35.35 -21.03 24.49
N GLU A 95 34.96 -21.97 23.64
CA GLU A 95 33.61 -22.05 23.08
C GLU A 95 32.55 -22.52 24.10
N ALA A 96 32.95 -23.31 25.10
CA ALA A 96 32.05 -23.76 26.17
C ALA A 96 31.65 -22.64 27.14
N ALA A 97 32.48 -21.59 27.29
CA ALA A 97 32.17 -20.45 28.17
C ALA A 97 31.28 -19.39 27.49
N LEU A 98 31.38 -19.25 26.16
CA LEU A 98 30.55 -18.32 25.39
C LEU A 98 29.15 -18.90 25.09
N SER A 99 29.04 -20.23 24.90
CA SER A 99 27.75 -20.90 24.69
C SER A 99 26.80 -20.78 25.90
N GLN A 100 27.32 -20.83 27.14
CA GLN A 100 26.50 -20.62 28.33
C GLN A 100 26.02 -19.17 28.48
N ALA A 101 26.84 -18.19 28.10
CA ALA A 101 26.48 -16.77 28.20
C ALA A 101 25.39 -16.35 27.19
N TYR A 102 25.32 -16.99 26.02
CA TYR A 102 24.29 -16.69 25.00
C TYR A 102 23.01 -17.53 25.13
N SER A 103 23.05 -18.69 25.80
CA SER A 103 21.85 -19.51 26.04
C SER A 103 20.76 -18.82 26.90
N GLN A 104 21.12 -17.74 27.60
CA GLN A 104 20.16 -16.94 28.38
C GLN A 104 19.40 -15.91 27.52
N TYR A 105 19.86 -15.59 26.31
CA TYR A 105 19.17 -14.68 25.39
C TYR A 105 18.16 -15.39 24.47
N ASP A 106 18.22 -16.72 24.38
CA ASP A 106 17.28 -17.55 23.59
C ASP A 106 16.08 -18.08 24.40
N LEU A 107 15.93 -17.64 25.66
CA LEU A 107 14.65 -17.74 26.36
C LEU A 107 13.68 -16.74 25.72
N ARG A 108 13.01 -17.21 24.67
CA ARG A 108 11.89 -16.56 24.00
C ARG A 108 10.97 -15.88 25.01
N GLU A 109 10.60 -14.64 24.71
CA GLU A 109 9.42 -13.92 25.20
C GLU A 109 8.09 -14.63 24.85
N ARG A 110 8.01 -15.95 25.04
CA ARG A 110 6.76 -16.68 25.12
C ARG A 110 6.36 -16.67 26.59
N ASP A 111 5.62 -15.64 26.98
CA ASP A 111 4.49 -15.70 27.95
C ASP A 111 4.04 -14.31 28.43
N TYR A 112 4.73 -13.22 28.10
CA TYR A 112 4.29 -11.88 28.50
C TYR A 112 3.08 -11.31 27.73
N PHE A 113 2.71 -11.92 26.59
CA PHE A 113 1.53 -11.51 25.82
C PHE A 113 0.30 -12.42 26.00
N SER A 114 0.43 -13.59 26.66
CA SER A 114 -0.71 -14.51 26.88
C SER A 114 -1.42 -14.30 28.22
N ALA A 115 -0.86 -13.50 29.12
CA ALA A 115 -1.44 -13.18 30.43
C ALA A 115 -2.16 -11.82 30.49
N MET A 116 -2.32 -11.10 29.38
CA MET A 116 -3.31 -10.02 29.34
C MET A 116 -4.69 -10.67 29.18
N PRO A 117 -5.62 -10.52 30.15
CA PRO A 117 -6.97 -10.96 29.93
C PRO A 117 -7.49 -10.22 28.69
N GLN A 118 -7.75 -10.96 27.62
CA GLN A 118 -8.57 -10.49 26.51
C GLN A 118 -9.97 -10.29 27.06
N LYS A 119 -10.18 -9.14 27.71
CA LYS A 119 -11.49 -8.59 27.95
C LYS A 119 -12.00 -8.26 26.56
N SER A 120 -12.81 -9.16 26.03
CA SER A 120 -13.55 -9.01 24.79
C SER A 120 -14.15 -7.61 24.74
N ALA A 121 -13.54 -6.75 23.94
CA ALA A 121 -14.07 -5.45 23.64
C ALA A 121 -15.31 -5.68 22.75
N GLU A 122 -16.45 -5.88 23.41
CA GLU A 122 -17.72 -5.48 22.85
C GLU A 122 -17.56 -4.03 22.39
N SER A 123 -17.69 -3.82 21.09
CA SER A 123 -17.83 -2.51 20.46
C SER A 123 -19.10 -1.86 20.99
N THR A 124 -19.02 -1.37 22.23
CA THR A 124 -19.97 -0.43 22.79
C THR A 124 -19.80 0.87 22.01
N ALA A 125 -20.91 1.38 21.47
CA ALA A 125 -20.96 2.70 20.87
C ALA A 125 -20.22 3.71 21.76
N PRO A 126 -19.52 4.72 21.20
CA PRO A 126 -18.64 5.60 21.95
C PRO A 126 -19.46 6.38 22.99
N GLN A 127 -19.59 5.83 24.18
CA GLN A 127 -19.99 6.58 25.36
C GLN A 127 -18.81 7.46 25.73
N SER A 128 -19.14 8.69 26.10
CA SER A 128 -18.30 9.87 26.31
C SER A 128 -17.26 9.72 27.43
N GLY A 129 -16.37 8.73 27.34
CA GLY A 129 -15.33 8.42 28.32
C GLY A 129 -14.04 9.24 28.12
N LEU A 130 -14.15 10.55 27.91
CA LEU A 130 -13.00 11.46 27.97
C LEU A 130 -12.60 11.79 29.41
N GLU A 131 -13.52 11.60 30.37
CA GLU A 131 -13.25 11.81 31.79
C GLU A 131 -12.28 10.74 32.34
N GLY A 132 -11.02 11.12 32.50
CA GLY A 132 -10.01 10.35 33.23
C GLY A 132 -8.77 9.91 32.44
N LEU A 133 -8.64 10.27 31.16
CA LEU A 133 -7.40 10.02 30.43
C LEU A 133 -6.29 10.96 30.92
N SER A 134 -5.11 10.39 31.19
CA SER A 134 -3.93 11.20 31.50
C SER A 134 -3.59 12.10 30.30
N PHE A 135 -2.94 13.23 30.59
CA PHE A 135 -2.47 14.15 29.54
C PHE A 135 -1.59 13.44 28.49
N GLU A 136 -0.74 12.51 28.94
CA GLU A 136 0.08 11.68 28.05
C GLU A 136 -0.78 10.82 27.11
N ALA A 137 -1.84 10.19 27.61
CA ALA A 137 -2.73 9.38 26.79
C ALA A 137 -3.49 10.22 25.75
N LEU A 138 -3.89 11.45 26.10
CA LEU A 138 -4.52 12.39 25.17
C LEU A 138 -3.54 12.87 24.10
N SER A 139 -2.30 13.19 24.49
CA SER A 139 -1.21 13.53 23.57
C SER A 139 -0.92 12.41 22.57
N ASP A 140 -0.79 11.18 23.05
CA ASP A 140 -0.54 10.01 22.20
C ASP A 140 -1.70 9.73 21.24
N LYS A 141 -2.94 9.98 21.68
CA LYS A 141 -4.12 9.87 20.83
C LYS A 141 -4.10 10.95 19.74
N ALA A 142 -3.88 12.21 20.10
CA ALA A 142 -3.70 13.32 19.17
C ALA A 142 -2.62 13.05 18.12
N MET A 143 -1.44 12.59 18.54
CA MET A 143 -0.32 12.28 17.64
C MET A 143 -0.59 11.06 16.75
N ARG A 144 -1.45 10.12 17.16
CA ARG A 144 -1.91 9.02 16.31
C ARG A 144 -2.87 9.52 15.22
N GLU A 145 -3.84 10.36 15.58
CA GLU A 145 -4.77 10.96 14.61
C GLU A 145 -4.03 11.82 13.59
N LEU A 146 -3.09 12.65 14.04
CA LEU A 146 -2.25 13.45 13.16
C LEU A 146 -1.45 12.59 12.16
N ARG A 147 -0.87 11.47 12.62
CA ARG A 147 -0.19 10.51 11.74
C ARG A 147 -1.14 9.90 10.71
N SER A 148 -2.37 9.59 11.12
CA SER A 148 -3.43 9.10 10.23
C SER A 148 -3.76 10.13 9.15
N VAL A 149 -3.98 11.40 9.52
CA VAL A 149 -4.27 12.50 8.57
C VAL A 149 -3.13 12.66 7.56
N ARG A 150 -1.87 12.64 8.01
CA ARG A 150 -0.70 12.71 7.11
C ARG A 150 -0.60 11.50 6.19
N GLN A 151 -0.93 10.30 6.68
CA GLN A 151 -0.97 9.12 5.84
C GLN A 151 -2.03 9.24 4.74
N VAL A 152 -3.22 9.77 5.06
CA VAL A 152 -4.26 10.02 4.06
C VAL A 152 -3.83 11.09 3.05
N ALA A 153 -3.21 12.18 3.51
CA ALA A 153 -2.67 13.21 2.60
C ALA A 153 -1.66 12.62 1.61
N LYS A 154 -0.80 11.71 2.07
CA LYS A 154 0.16 10.99 1.24
C LYS A 154 -0.53 10.05 0.24
N ILE A 155 -1.55 9.31 0.67
CA ILE A 155 -2.33 8.45 -0.23
C ILE A 155 -2.99 9.28 -1.33
N ALA A 156 -3.58 10.44 -0.99
CA ALA A 156 -4.17 11.34 -1.98
C ALA A 156 -3.14 11.87 -2.99
N GLU A 157 -1.91 12.19 -2.54
CA GLU A 157 -0.82 12.59 -3.43
C GLU A 157 -0.39 11.45 -4.37
N ASP A 158 -0.26 10.23 -3.85
CA ASP A 158 0.07 9.04 -4.64
C ASP A 158 -1.01 8.73 -5.69
N GLU A 159 -2.29 8.83 -5.32
CA GLU A 159 -3.42 8.65 -6.23
C GLU A 159 -3.47 9.75 -7.30
N ALA A 160 -3.20 11.00 -6.94
CA ALA A 160 -3.11 12.11 -7.89
C ALA A 160 -2.03 11.84 -8.95
N ARG A 161 -0.86 11.37 -8.51
CA ARG A 161 0.24 10.99 -9.41
C ARG A 161 -0.15 9.85 -10.36
N ILE A 162 -0.90 8.86 -9.88
CA ILE A 162 -1.41 7.76 -10.74
C ILE A 162 -2.41 8.31 -11.77
N ALA A 163 -3.32 9.19 -11.37
CA ALA A 163 -4.28 9.84 -12.26
C ALA A 163 -3.55 10.64 -13.36
N GLY A 164 -2.54 11.45 -12.98
CA GLY A 164 -1.72 12.22 -13.93
C GLY A 164 -0.95 11.34 -14.92
N MET A 165 -0.33 10.26 -14.46
CA MET A 165 0.33 9.28 -15.35
C MET A 165 -0.66 8.61 -16.31
N THR A 166 -1.87 8.31 -15.84
CA THR A 166 -2.91 7.69 -16.66
C THR A 166 -3.42 8.67 -17.71
N ALA A 167 -3.68 9.93 -17.33
CA ALA A 167 -4.03 11.00 -18.27
C ALA A 167 -2.96 11.17 -19.35
N ALA A 168 -1.67 11.19 -18.96
CA ALA A 168 -0.56 11.28 -19.90
C ALA A 168 -0.56 10.13 -20.93
N ARG A 169 -0.85 8.88 -20.51
CA ARG A 169 -0.97 7.73 -21.42
C ARG A 169 -2.15 7.86 -22.38
N VAL A 170 -3.29 8.39 -21.91
CA VAL A 170 -4.46 8.64 -22.77
C VAL A 170 -4.11 9.73 -23.80
N LEU A 171 -3.46 10.81 -23.38
CA LEU A 171 -2.98 11.87 -24.28
C LEU A 171 -1.96 11.35 -25.30
N GLU A 172 -1.06 10.45 -24.89
CA GLU A 172 -0.12 9.82 -25.82
C GLU A 172 -0.85 8.96 -26.87
N LYS A 173 -1.90 8.21 -26.48
CA LYS A 173 -2.75 7.48 -27.44
C LYS A 173 -3.41 8.44 -28.43
N VAL A 174 -3.98 9.54 -27.95
CA VAL A 174 -4.58 10.57 -28.81
C VAL A 174 -3.53 11.16 -29.75
N ALA A 175 -2.35 11.51 -29.25
CA ALA A 175 -1.24 12.02 -30.07
C ALA A 175 -0.79 11.02 -31.14
N ARG A 176 -0.81 9.71 -30.84
CA ARG A 176 -0.50 8.66 -31.81
C ARG A 176 -1.53 8.54 -32.94
N LEU A 177 -2.80 8.87 -32.70
CA LEU A 177 -3.80 8.95 -33.77
C LEU A 177 -3.49 10.09 -34.76
N PHE A 178 -2.72 11.08 -34.33
CA PHE A 178 -2.15 12.15 -35.17
C PHE A 178 -0.71 11.86 -35.66
N ALA A 179 -0.16 10.66 -35.40
CA ALA A 179 1.15 10.26 -35.90
C ALA A 179 1.09 9.99 -37.41
N PRO A 180 2.17 10.25 -38.16
CA PRO A 180 2.11 10.35 -39.62
C PRO A 180 1.66 9.04 -40.28
N GLY A 181 0.70 9.14 -41.19
CA GLY A 181 0.72 8.32 -42.40
C GLY A 181 1.63 8.94 -43.46
N ASP A 182 1.63 8.41 -44.68
CA ASP A 182 2.32 8.98 -45.86
C ASP A 182 2.06 10.50 -46.03
N ASP A 183 2.87 11.20 -46.84
CA ASP A 183 2.81 12.67 -46.97
C ASP A 183 1.41 13.24 -47.30
N ALA A 184 0.55 12.47 -47.97
CA ALA A 184 -0.85 12.82 -48.19
C ALA A 184 -1.70 12.80 -46.90
N GLY A 185 -1.40 11.89 -45.97
CA GLY A 185 -2.03 11.81 -44.66
C GLY A 185 -1.65 12.96 -43.73
N ARG A 186 -0.50 13.62 -43.93
CA ARG A 186 -0.07 14.75 -43.08
C ARG A 186 -1.04 15.93 -43.13
N LYS A 187 -1.44 16.38 -44.33
CA LYS A 187 -2.38 17.51 -44.47
C LYS A 187 -3.73 17.20 -43.83
N LEU A 188 -4.22 15.98 -44.01
CA LEU A 188 -5.49 15.53 -43.41
C LEU A 188 -5.43 15.50 -41.87
N GLN A 189 -4.27 15.15 -41.30
CA GLN A 189 -4.06 15.12 -39.85
C GLN A 189 -3.94 16.51 -39.24
N ASP A 190 -3.22 17.43 -39.89
CA ASP A 190 -3.13 18.83 -39.45
C ASP A 190 -4.52 19.49 -39.46
N ASP A 191 -5.33 19.19 -40.49
CA ASP A 191 -6.73 19.64 -40.57
C ASP A 191 -7.60 19.03 -39.47
N ARG A 192 -7.41 17.75 -39.12
CA ARG A 192 -8.15 17.08 -38.03
C ARG A 192 -7.83 17.66 -36.67
N TYR A 193 -6.56 17.94 -36.38
CA TYR A 193 -6.18 18.58 -35.12
C TYR A 193 -6.71 20.01 -35.03
N ALA A 194 -6.61 20.79 -36.11
CA ALA A 194 -7.14 22.15 -36.15
C ALA A 194 -8.66 22.20 -35.89
N ARG A 195 -9.40 21.24 -36.45
CA ARG A 195 -10.84 21.07 -36.20
C ARG A 195 -11.11 20.68 -34.76
N LEU A 196 -10.38 19.70 -34.23
CA LEU A 196 -10.51 19.28 -32.84
C LEU A 196 -10.27 20.46 -31.89
N GLU A 197 -9.21 21.25 -32.10
CA GLU A 197 -8.92 22.44 -31.30
C GLU A 197 -10.03 23.48 -31.42
N ALA A 198 -10.53 23.77 -32.63
CA ALA A 198 -11.61 24.72 -32.84
C ALA A 198 -12.91 24.29 -32.13
N THR A 199 -13.32 23.02 -32.25
CA THR A 199 -14.60 22.53 -31.71
C THR A 199 -14.54 22.26 -30.20
N CYS A 200 -13.38 21.86 -29.67
CA CYS A 200 -13.24 21.42 -28.28
C CYS A 200 -12.51 22.43 -27.37
N SER A 201 -12.07 23.59 -27.88
CA SER A 201 -11.28 24.56 -27.09
C SER A 201 -11.95 25.02 -25.80
N SER A 202 -13.28 25.26 -25.81
CA SER A 202 -14.02 25.76 -24.66
C SER A 202 -14.11 24.75 -23.52
N GLU A 203 -14.31 23.47 -23.83
CA GLU A 203 -14.51 22.41 -22.84
C GLU A 203 -13.20 21.71 -22.43
N TYR A 204 -12.21 21.65 -23.33
CA TYR A 204 -11.00 20.83 -23.18
C TYR A 204 -9.72 21.65 -23.22
N GLY A 205 -9.78 22.98 -23.08
CA GLY A 205 -8.62 23.87 -23.16
C GLY A 205 -7.37 23.41 -22.39
N PRO A 206 -7.46 23.04 -21.10
CA PRO A 206 -6.32 22.51 -20.34
C PRO A 206 -5.77 21.20 -20.90
N VAL A 207 -6.64 20.31 -21.35
CA VAL A 207 -6.29 19.00 -21.92
C VAL A 207 -5.60 19.17 -23.27
N LEU A 208 -6.11 20.07 -24.12
CA LEU A 208 -5.51 20.39 -25.42
C LEU A 208 -4.13 21.05 -25.25
N SER A 209 -3.99 21.92 -24.26
CA SER A 209 -2.69 22.52 -23.90
C SER A 209 -1.67 21.44 -23.51
N LYS A 210 -2.10 20.44 -22.74
CA LYS A 210 -1.26 19.31 -22.35
C LYS A 210 -0.97 18.36 -23.52
N LEU A 211 -1.96 18.11 -24.38
CA LEU A 211 -1.81 17.30 -25.59
C LEU A 211 -0.73 17.88 -26.52
N ALA A 212 -0.64 19.20 -26.64
CA ALA A 212 0.37 19.89 -27.44
C ALA A 212 1.83 19.68 -26.97
N GLU A 213 2.05 19.14 -25.76
CA GLU A 213 3.36 18.69 -25.28
C GLU A 213 3.77 17.34 -25.88
N PHE A 214 2.79 16.47 -26.19
CA PHE A 214 3.02 15.15 -26.78
C PHE A 214 3.13 15.20 -28.31
N ILE A 215 2.71 16.31 -28.93
CA ILE A 215 2.79 16.53 -30.38
C ILE A 215 4.13 17.21 -30.72
N PRO A 216 4.93 16.67 -31.66
CA PRO A 216 6.18 17.29 -32.07
C PRO A 216 6.01 18.75 -32.52
N PRO A 217 6.93 19.68 -32.16
CA PRO A 217 6.82 21.10 -32.49
C PRO A 217 6.63 21.39 -33.99
N SER A 218 7.22 20.54 -34.85
CA SER A 218 7.10 20.63 -36.31
C SER A 218 5.68 20.40 -36.84
N ARG A 219 4.73 20.02 -35.97
CA ARG A 219 3.33 19.71 -36.30
C ARG A 219 2.33 20.57 -35.55
N ARG A 220 2.79 21.59 -34.83
CA ARG A 220 1.86 22.51 -34.18
C ARG A 220 1.13 23.27 -35.27
N VAL A 221 -0.19 23.11 -35.30
CA VAL A 221 -1.05 23.73 -36.29
C VAL A 221 -0.84 25.24 -36.26
N ASP A 222 -0.70 25.82 -37.45
CA ASP A 222 -0.62 27.27 -37.59
C ASP A 222 -1.94 27.89 -37.12
N LYS A 223 -1.89 28.85 -36.20
CA LYS A 223 -3.10 29.43 -35.56
C LYS A 223 -4.12 29.96 -36.57
N LYS A 224 -3.66 30.30 -37.78
CA LYS A 224 -4.48 30.74 -38.92
C LYS A 224 -5.41 29.65 -39.47
N LEU A 225 -5.04 28.37 -39.35
CA LEU A 225 -5.89 27.24 -39.75
C LEU A 225 -7.02 27.04 -38.75
N VAL A 226 -6.75 27.17 -37.45
CA VAL A 226 -7.75 27.03 -36.39
C VAL A 226 -8.88 28.05 -36.55
N SER A 227 -8.56 29.32 -36.83
CA SER A 227 -9.57 30.37 -37.05
C SER A 227 -10.40 30.15 -38.32
N LYS A 228 -9.82 29.52 -39.35
CA LYS A 228 -10.54 29.17 -40.58
C LYS A 228 -11.60 28.09 -40.33
N TYR A 229 -11.28 27.09 -39.50
CA TYR A 229 -12.22 26.02 -39.15
C TYR A 229 -13.30 26.47 -38.18
N ALA A 230 -12.99 27.38 -37.26
CA ALA A 230 -13.99 27.95 -36.34
C ALA A 230 -15.12 28.70 -37.07
N ALA A 231 -14.89 29.19 -38.30
CA ALA A 231 -15.89 29.89 -39.11
C ALA A 231 -16.69 28.98 -40.05
N ALA A 232 -16.30 27.71 -40.20
CA ALA A 232 -16.92 26.78 -41.14
C ALA A 232 -17.77 25.74 -40.38
N ASP A 233 -19.09 25.94 -40.34
CA ASP A 233 -20.11 25.05 -39.74
C ASP A 233 -20.27 23.68 -40.45
N LEU A 234 -19.22 23.14 -41.06
CA LEU A 234 -19.29 22.11 -42.11
C LEU A 234 -18.47 20.85 -41.81
N VAL A 235 -18.56 20.29 -40.60
CA VAL A 235 -17.87 19.03 -40.30
C VAL A 235 -18.85 17.97 -39.79
N ASP A 236 -18.88 16.84 -40.51
CA ASP A 236 -19.50 15.60 -40.09
C ASP A 236 -18.78 15.09 -38.83
N ASP A 237 -19.48 15.18 -37.69
CA ASP A 237 -18.94 14.96 -36.34
C ASP A 237 -18.62 13.48 -36.04
N SER A 238 -19.02 12.58 -36.93
CA SER A 238 -18.90 11.13 -36.78
C SER A 238 -17.45 10.64 -36.63
N ASP A 239 -16.50 11.26 -37.36
CA ASP A 239 -15.07 10.92 -37.34
C ASP A 239 -14.35 11.32 -36.03
N LEU A 240 -14.90 12.25 -35.26
CA LEU A 240 -14.27 12.78 -34.03
C LEU A 240 -14.76 12.11 -32.75
N GLY A 241 -15.73 11.19 -32.84
CA GLY A 241 -16.35 10.56 -31.66
C GLY A 241 -15.34 9.87 -30.74
N GLU A 242 -14.42 9.10 -31.31
CA GLU A 242 -13.37 8.40 -30.52
C GLU A 242 -12.38 9.38 -29.88
N HIS A 243 -11.99 10.43 -30.60
CA HIS A 243 -11.08 11.47 -30.08
C HIS A 243 -11.73 12.24 -28.93
N ARG A 244 -13.01 12.61 -29.06
CA ARG A 244 -13.77 13.27 -27.98
C ARG A 244 -13.90 12.38 -26.75
N ALA A 245 -14.15 11.08 -26.93
CA ALA A 245 -14.23 10.14 -25.81
C ALA A 245 -12.91 10.06 -25.04
N LEU A 246 -11.77 9.94 -25.74
CA LEU A 246 -10.45 9.91 -25.12
C LEU A 246 -10.07 11.25 -24.46
N LEU A 247 -10.41 12.38 -25.08
CA LEU A 247 -10.19 13.70 -24.48
C LEU A 247 -11.03 13.92 -23.22
N LYS A 248 -12.27 13.40 -23.20
CA LYS A 248 -13.11 13.38 -22.01
C LYS A 248 -12.50 12.53 -20.89
N GLU A 249 -12.04 11.33 -21.20
CA GLU A 249 -11.32 10.49 -20.24
C GLU A 249 -10.07 11.20 -19.68
N ALA A 250 -9.25 11.81 -20.55
CA ALA A 250 -8.08 12.56 -20.13
C ALA A 250 -8.44 13.77 -19.26
N ARG A 251 -9.52 14.51 -19.61
CA ARG A 251 -10.03 15.64 -18.84
C ARG A 251 -10.43 15.22 -17.43
N ASP A 252 -11.23 14.16 -17.33
CA ASP A 252 -11.76 13.70 -16.05
C ASP A 252 -10.63 13.18 -15.15
N LEU A 253 -9.60 12.53 -15.72
CA LEU A 253 -8.38 12.14 -14.99
C LEU A 253 -7.53 13.33 -14.53
N MET A 254 -7.34 14.35 -15.37
CA MET A 254 -6.61 15.57 -15.00
C MET A 254 -7.36 16.37 -13.93
N GLN A 255 -8.69 16.38 -13.98
CA GLN A 255 -9.51 17.00 -12.94
C GLN A 255 -9.37 16.23 -11.61
N ALA A 256 -9.42 14.89 -11.64
CA ALA A 256 -9.21 14.07 -10.46
C ALA A 256 -7.81 14.28 -9.85
N GLU A 257 -6.76 14.37 -10.67
CA GLU A 257 -5.41 14.73 -10.22
C GLU A 257 -5.40 16.08 -9.49
N ALA A 258 -6.02 17.10 -10.06
CA ALA A 258 -6.07 18.44 -9.46
C ALA A 258 -6.85 18.46 -8.14
N GLU A 259 -7.99 17.77 -8.06
CA GLU A 259 -8.80 17.66 -6.85
C GLU A 259 -8.06 16.92 -5.72
N LEU A 260 -7.38 15.82 -6.05
CA LEU A 260 -6.58 15.06 -5.09
C LEU A 260 -5.36 15.83 -4.58
N LEU A 261 -4.67 16.58 -5.44
CA LEU A 261 -3.58 17.48 -5.03
C LEU A 261 -4.08 18.61 -4.14
N ALA A 262 -5.24 19.21 -4.47
CA ALA A 262 -5.84 20.24 -3.64
C ALA A 262 -6.22 19.70 -2.25
N ALA A 263 -6.80 18.48 -2.21
CA ALA A 263 -7.17 17.81 -0.97
C ALA A 263 -5.94 17.44 -0.12
N SER A 264 -4.91 16.84 -0.72
CA SER A 264 -3.64 16.55 -0.04
C SER A 264 -3.03 17.83 0.55
N GLY A 265 -2.98 18.92 -0.23
CA GLY A 265 -2.51 20.21 0.23
C GLY A 265 -3.31 20.79 1.39
N GLN A 266 -4.64 20.60 1.41
CA GLN A 266 -5.50 21.03 2.51
C GLN A 266 -5.25 20.20 3.77
N LEU A 267 -5.16 18.87 3.65
CA LEU A 267 -4.89 17.96 4.77
C LEU A 267 -3.52 18.25 5.40
N CYS A 268 -2.49 18.50 4.59
CA CYS A 268 -1.17 18.91 5.09
C CYS A 268 -1.23 20.23 5.86
N LYS A 269 -1.92 21.26 5.34
CA LYS A 269 -2.09 22.54 6.04
C LYS A 269 -2.81 22.39 7.38
N GLU A 270 -3.82 21.53 7.44
CA GLU A 270 -4.57 21.25 8.67
C GLU A 270 -3.71 20.49 9.69
N ALA A 271 -2.95 19.48 9.24
CA ALA A 271 -1.98 18.77 10.07
C ALA A 271 -0.90 19.71 10.64
N ASP A 272 -0.37 20.61 9.82
CA ASP A 272 0.67 21.56 10.24
C ASP A 272 0.12 22.65 11.18
N ALA A 273 -1.14 23.08 10.97
CA ALA A 273 -1.82 23.98 11.89
C ALA A 273 -2.05 23.30 13.25
N PHE A 274 -2.49 22.04 13.24
CA PHE A 274 -2.66 21.24 14.46
C PHE A 274 -1.35 21.06 15.22
N GLU A 275 -0.26 20.67 14.55
CA GLU A 275 1.06 20.53 15.19
C GLU A 275 1.52 21.83 15.85
N ARG A 276 1.30 22.97 15.18
CA ARG A 276 1.66 24.28 15.71
C ARG A 276 0.85 24.62 16.96
N ASP A 277 -0.46 24.46 16.89
CA ASP A 277 -1.37 24.76 18.01
C ASP A 277 -1.10 23.82 19.19
N PHE A 278 -0.83 22.54 18.90
CA PHE A 278 -0.46 21.53 19.90
C PHE A 278 0.88 21.87 20.57
N ALA A 279 1.89 22.28 19.81
CA ALA A 279 3.18 22.68 20.35
C ALA A 279 3.10 23.98 21.18
N GLU A 280 2.27 24.94 20.77
CA GLU A 280 1.99 26.17 21.55
C GLU A 280 1.28 25.83 22.87
N ALA A 281 0.30 24.91 22.84
CA ALA A 281 -0.46 24.51 24.03
C ALA A 281 0.37 23.68 25.03
N THR A 282 1.26 22.81 24.54
CA THR A 282 2.11 21.95 25.39
C THR A 282 3.37 22.64 25.87
N GLY A 283 3.69 23.85 25.37
CA GLY A 283 4.93 24.55 25.68
C GLY A 283 6.18 23.88 25.10
N CYS A 284 6.01 22.94 24.15
CA CYS A 284 7.09 22.19 23.52
C CYS A 284 7.73 22.90 22.31
N LEU A 285 7.35 24.15 22.02
CA LEU A 285 8.04 24.93 20.99
C LEU A 285 9.46 25.31 21.46
N PRO A 286 10.49 25.15 20.61
CA PRO A 286 11.82 25.69 20.85
C PRO A 286 11.78 27.22 20.67
N GLY A 287 11.31 27.92 21.70
CA GLY A 287 11.23 29.38 21.76
C GLY A 287 11.09 29.84 23.22
N PRO A 288 11.33 31.13 23.52
CA PRO A 288 11.21 31.64 24.88
C PRO A 288 9.80 31.37 25.40
N THR A 289 9.71 30.68 26.53
CA THR A 289 8.46 30.26 27.18
C THR A 289 7.48 31.42 27.23
N PRO A 290 6.31 31.34 26.56
CA PRO A 290 5.29 32.37 26.68
C PRO A 290 4.78 32.36 28.11
N THR A 291 4.73 33.55 28.74
CA THR A 291 4.11 33.73 30.05
C THR A 291 2.62 33.37 29.98
N SER A 292 2.07 32.78 31.05
CA SER A 292 0.69 32.27 31.10
C SER A 292 -0.39 33.33 30.78
N GLU A 293 -0.05 34.62 30.89
CA GLU A 293 -0.89 35.75 30.50
C GLU A 293 -1.12 35.86 28.98
N PHE A 294 -0.17 35.38 28.15
CA PHE A 294 -0.30 35.43 26.70
C PHE A 294 -1.35 34.43 26.17
N LEU A 295 -1.42 33.26 26.78
CA LEU A 295 -2.40 32.22 26.47
C LEU A 295 -3.81 32.62 26.93
N THR A 296 -3.96 33.41 27.99
CA THR A 296 -5.29 33.89 28.41
C THR A 296 -5.76 35.07 27.55
N ALA A 297 -4.89 35.99 27.17
CA ALA A 297 -5.25 37.17 26.37
C ALA A 297 -5.64 36.84 24.91
N ARG A 298 -5.01 35.83 24.29
CA ARG A 298 -5.25 35.47 22.88
C ARG A 298 -6.56 34.70 22.67
N PHE A 299 -6.97 33.90 23.67
CA PHE A 299 -8.19 33.08 23.59
C PHE A 299 -9.46 33.83 24.05
N VAL A 300 -9.34 34.79 24.97
CA VAL A 300 -10.46 35.71 25.32
C VAL A 300 -10.87 36.58 24.13
N LYS A 301 -9.93 36.89 23.22
CA LYS A 301 -10.20 37.75 22.05
C LYS A 301 -10.90 37.05 20.88
N ARG A 302 -10.96 35.71 20.87
CA ARG A 302 -11.65 34.91 19.83
C ARG A 302 -13.04 34.42 20.25
N ALA A 303 -13.40 34.53 21.53
CA ALA A 303 -14.67 34.05 22.09
C ALA A 303 -15.70 35.16 22.42
N ALA A 304 -15.46 36.42 22.04
CA ALA A 304 -16.46 37.47 22.17
C ALA A 304 -17.33 37.53 20.90
N PRO A 305 -18.67 37.43 21.02
CA PRO A 305 -19.40 38.53 21.65
C PRO A 305 -20.52 38.12 22.63
N GLU A 306 -21.03 39.17 23.29
CA GLU A 306 -22.21 39.29 24.15
C GLU A 306 -22.03 39.11 25.67
N LYS A 307 -22.10 40.30 26.30
CA LYS A 307 -22.41 40.71 27.69
C LYS A 307 -21.88 39.84 28.86
N PRO A 308 -21.18 40.47 29.82
CA PRO A 308 -20.66 39.76 30.99
C PRO A 308 -21.79 39.25 31.88
N ASN A 309 -21.81 37.93 32.09
CA ASN A 309 -22.61 37.27 33.12
C ASN A 309 -21.95 37.53 34.49
N PRO A 310 -22.63 38.19 35.46
CA PRO A 310 -22.01 38.68 36.70
C PRO A 310 -21.72 37.61 37.76
N ASN A 311 -21.59 36.34 37.39
CA ASN A 311 -21.30 35.27 38.35
C ASN A 311 -20.26 34.28 37.79
N PRO A 312 -18.95 34.53 37.97
CA PRO A 312 -17.93 33.60 37.53
C PRO A 312 -17.97 32.35 38.42
N LYS A 313 -18.46 31.23 37.87
CA LYS A 313 -18.24 29.92 38.49
C LYS A 313 -16.72 29.66 38.58
N PRO A 314 -16.22 29.07 39.68
CA PRO A 314 -14.82 28.72 39.81
C PRO A 314 -14.42 27.80 38.65
N ARG A 315 -13.39 28.20 37.90
CA ARG A 315 -12.85 27.41 36.79
C ARG A 315 -12.33 26.08 37.35
N GLY A 316 -12.88 24.99 36.86
CA GLY A 316 -12.47 23.63 37.19
C GLY A 316 -11.04 23.33 36.72
N PRO A 317 -10.52 22.13 37.04
CA PRO A 317 -9.17 21.71 36.67
C PRO A 317 -8.95 21.79 35.15
N MET A 318 -7.69 21.95 34.75
CA MET A 318 -7.22 22.11 33.35
C MET A 318 -7.82 21.12 32.34
N SER A 319 -8.36 19.98 32.80
CA SER A 319 -9.05 18.99 31.98
C SER A 319 -10.27 19.55 31.23
N SER A 320 -11.04 20.48 31.82
CA SER A 320 -12.26 20.98 31.18
C SER A 320 -11.99 21.87 29.96
N LEU A 321 -10.84 22.56 29.91
CA LEU A 321 -10.43 23.39 28.77
C LEU A 321 -9.99 22.53 27.58
N LEU A 322 -9.37 21.38 27.84
CA LEU A 322 -8.97 20.45 26.78
C LEU A 322 -10.18 19.69 26.22
N ASP A 323 -11.17 19.34 27.04
CA ASP A 323 -12.43 18.77 26.53
C ASP A 323 -13.24 19.74 25.67
N GLU A 324 -13.21 21.04 25.99
CA GLU A 324 -13.77 22.11 25.15
C GLU A 324 -13.00 22.34 23.84
N LEU A 325 -11.69 22.07 23.80
CA LEU A 325 -10.86 22.22 22.60
C LEU A 325 -10.88 20.96 21.71
N TYR A 326 -10.85 19.77 22.32
CA TYR A 326 -10.69 18.49 21.62
C TYR A 326 -12.00 18.05 20.96
N ASN A 327 -13.15 18.22 21.61
CA ASN A 327 -14.43 17.78 21.05
C ASN A 327 -14.82 18.50 19.76
N PRO A 328 -14.81 19.85 19.64
CA PRO A 328 -15.18 20.50 18.39
C PRO A 328 -14.16 20.24 17.28
N LEU A 329 -12.87 20.07 17.60
CA LEU A 329 -11.85 19.76 16.61
C LEU A 329 -11.95 18.31 16.11
N ALA A 330 -12.07 17.34 17.01
CA ALA A 330 -12.23 15.93 16.67
C ALA A 330 -13.55 15.70 15.91
N THR A 331 -14.65 16.34 16.35
CA THR A 331 -15.94 16.27 15.64
C THR A 331 -15.86 16.98 14.30
N SER A 332 -15.20 18.15 14.20
CA SER A 332 -14.98 18.85 12.93
C SER A 332 -14.16 18.02 11.95
N MET A 333 -13.06 17.40 12.40
CA MET A 333 -12.22 16.57 11.53
C MET A 333 -12.95 15.30 11.11
N ASP A 334 -13.64 14.59 12.02
CA ASP A 334 -14.36 13.37 11.69
C ASP A 334 -15.55 13.63 10.75
N GLN A 335 -16.29 14.74 10.95
CA GLN A 335 -17.38 15.14 10.07
C GLN A 335 -16.88 15.60 8.70
N ARG A 336 -15.77 16.35 8.64
CA ARG A 336 -15.16 16.79 7.37
C ARG A 336 -14.53 15.61 6.62
N PHE A 337 -13.95 14.66 7.34
CA PHE A 337 -13.39 13.44 6.77
C PHE A 337 -14.49 12.55 6.19
N LYS A 338 -15.59 12.33 6.92
CA LYS A 338 -16.77 11.61 6.40
C LYS A 338 -17.35 12.30 5.17
N ASN A 339 -17.55 13.62 5.22
CA ASN A 339 -18.04 14.38 4.08
C ASN A 339 -17.07 14.33 2.89
N TYR A 340 -15.75 14.34 3.13
CA TYR A 340 -14.73 14.19 2.07
C TYR A 340 -14.77 12.81 1.43
N VAL A 341 -14.83 11.74 2.24
CA VAL A 341 -14.95 10.35 1.76
C VAL A 341 -16.24 10.14 0.97
N ASP A 342 -17.36 10.72 1.38
CA ASP A 342 -18.65 10.54 0.70
C ASP A 342 -18.85 11.46 -0.53
N VAL A 343 -18.17 12.62 -0.60
CA VAL A 343 -18.29 13.56 -1.74
C VAL A 343 -17.23 13.33 -2.82
N VAL A 344 -15.99 13.00 -2.44
CA VAL A 344 -14.85 12.87 -3.38
C VAL A 344 -14.65 11.44 -3.88
N VAL A 345 -15.20 10.43 -3.19
CA VAL A 345 -15.24 9.05 -3.66
C VAL A 345 -16.66 8.71 -4.12
N PRO A 346 -17.11 9.18 -5.30
CA PRO A 346 -18.44 8.86 -5.79
C PRO A 346 -18.60 7.33 -5.94
N ASP A 347 -19.85 6.86 -5.80
CA ASP A 347 -20.29 5.44 -5.77
C ASP A 347 -19.67 4.51 -6.84
N MET A 348 -19.11 5.05 -7.92
CA MET A 348 -18.39 4.27 -8.93
C MET A 348 -17.11 3.63 -8.39
N ASN A 349 -16.47 4.21 -7.37
CA ASN A 349 -15.26 3.63 -6.76
C ASN A 349 -15.58 2.69 -5.60
N LYS A 350 -16.69 2.86 -4.86
CA LYS A 350 -17.07 1.93 -3.76
C LYS A 350 -17.24 0.50 -4.27
N ASN A 351 -17.88 0.31 -5.43
CA ASN A 351 -18.03 -1.02 -6.03
C ASN A 351 -16.71 -1.55 -6.62
N ARG A 352 -15.88 -0.69 -7.21
CA ARG A 352 -14.57 -1.08 -7.75
C ARG A 352 -13.61 -1.47 -6.63
N PHE A 353 -13.46 -0.63 -5.60
CA PHE A 353 -12.69 -0.93 -4.40
C PHE A 353 -13.22 -2.16 -3.69
N LYS A 354 -14.54 -2.33 -3.56
CA LYS A 354 -15.09 -3.56 -2.95
C LYS A 354 -14.70 -4.79 -3.75
N ARG A 355 -14.80 -4.77 -5.09
CA ARG A 355 -14.36 -5.87 -5.96
C ARG A 355 -12.85 -6.12 -5.89
N GLU A 356 -12.04 -5.06 -5.93
CA GLU A 356 -10.59 -5.16 -5.83
C GLU A 356 -10.16 -5.67 -4.44
N ASN A 357 -10.80 -5.21 -3.37
CA ASN A 357 -10.55 -5.66 -2.01
C ASN A 357 -11.02 -7.12 -1.80
N THR A 358 -12.14 -7.53 -2.40
CA THR A 358 -12.53 -8.95 -2.46
C THR A 358 -11.48 -9.79 -3.19
N ARG A 359 -10.98 -9.33 -4.35
CA ARG A 359 -9.91 -10.03 -5.09
C ARG A 359 -8.61 -10.10 -4.30
N ILE A 360 -8.19 -9.01 -3.66
CA ILE A 360 -6.97 -8.96 -2.85
C ILE A 360 -7.11 -9.87 -1.64
N SER A 361 -8.25 -9.85 -0.95
CA SER A 361 -8.49 -10.72 0.21
C SER A 361 -8.57 -12.20 -0.18
N GLU A 362 -9.16 -12.54 -1.33
CA GLU A 362 -9.11 -13.90 -1.88
C GLU A 362 -7.68 -14.33 -2.23
N ASN A 363 -6.90 -13.45 -2.87
CA ASN A 363 -5.49 -13.73 -3.19
C ASN A 363 -4.66 -13.94 -1.91
N LEU A 364 -4.83 -13.09 -0.89
CA LEU A 364 -4.14 -13.25 0.40
C LEU A 364 -4.52 -14.55 1.09
N ARG A 365 -5.81 -14.93 1.07
CA ARG A 365 -6.26 -16.23 1.60
C ARG A 365 -5.60 -17.39 0.84
N ASN A 366 -5.51 -17.31 -0.48
CA ASN A 366 -4.88 -18.36 -1.29
C ASN A 366 -3.38 -18.49 -0.99
N ILE A 367 -2.66 -17.37 -0.82
CA ILE A 367 -1.25 -17.38 -0.41
C ILE A 367 -1.09 -17.99 1.00
N GLN A 368 -1.93 -17.59 1.95
CA GLN A 368 -1.92 -18.14 3.31
C GLN A 368 -2.17 -19.65 3.31
N ARG A 369 -3.08 -20.14 2.48
CA ARG A 369 -3.37 -21.56 2.31
C ARG A 369 -2.18 -22.34 1.74
N GLN A 370 -1.49 -21.78 0.74
CA GLN A 370 -0.28 -22.39 0.17
C GLN A 370 0.85 -22.48 1.22
N ILE A 371 1.09 -21.40 1.97
CA ILE A 371 2.09 -21.39 3.04
C ILE A 371 1.74 -22.41 4.12
N LEU A 372 0.47 -22.49 4.52
CA LEU A 372 0.00 -23.44 5.52
C LEU A 372 0.16 -24.89 5.05
N LEU A 373 -0.17 -25.19 3.79
CA LEU A 373 0.03 -26.52 3.22
C LEU A 373 1.52 -26.91 3.19
N GLN A 374 2.39 -26.00 2.72
CA GLN A 374 3.83 -26.22 2.70
C GLN A 374 4.38 -26.46 4.11
N ASP A 375 3.98 -25.63 5.07
CA ASP A 375 4.39 -25.75 6.46
C ASP A 375 3.90 -27.07 7.10
N LEU A 376 2.69 -27.53 6.78
CA LEU A 376 2.21 -28.84 7.22
C LEU A 376 3.00 -29.99 6.59
N MET A 377 3.33 -29.93 5.31
CA MET A 377 4.12 -30.99 4.65
C MET A 377 5.56 -31.06 5.16
N VAL A 378 6.16 -29.93 5.56
CA VAL A 378 7.54 -29.89 6.06
C VAL A 378 7.62 -30.28 7.53
N ASN A 379 6.68 -29.80 8.36
CA ASN A 379 6.80 -29.91 9.81
C ASN A 379 5.94 -31.03 10.43
N ASP A 380 4.98 -31.59 9.70
CA ASP A 380 4.17 -32.71 10.20
C ASP A 380 4.83 -34.05 9.85
N PRO A 381 5.18 -34.89 10.85
CA PRO A 381 5.88 -36.15 10.61
C PRO A 381 5.04 -37.19 9.86
N VAL A 382 3.71 -37.09 9.89
CA VAL A 382 2.83 -38.02 9.18
C VAL A 382 2.62 -37.56 7.74
N LEU A 383 2.40 -36.26 7.53
CA LEU A 383 2.16 -35.73 6.19
C LEU A 383 3.43 -35.63 5.34
N SER A 384 4.62 -35.64 5.95
CA SER A 384 5.91 -35.61 5.23
C SER A 384 6.31 -36.95 4.62
N GLU A 385 5.75 -38.06 5.12
CA GLU A 385 5.94 -39.41 4.55
C GLU A 385 5.06 -39.66 3.31
N GLU A 386 4.03 -38.82 3.12
CA GLU A 386 3.02 -38.98 2.08
C GLU A 386 3.39 -38.25 0.79
N ALA A 387 2.87 -38.75 -0.34
CA ALA A 387 3.12 -38.12 -1.63
C ALA A 387 2.50 -36.69 -1.67
N PRO A 388 3.24 -35.68 -2.15
CA PRO A 388 2.80 -34.28 -2.12
C PRO A 388 1.50 -34.05 -2.89
N GLU A 389 1.30 -34.81 -3.98
CA GLU A 389 0.09 -34.75 -4.79
C GLU A 389 -1.16 -35.23 -4.04
N THR A 390 -1.03 -36.30 -3.24
CA THR A 390 -2.12 -36.84 -2.41
C THR A 390 -2.54 -35.83 -1.35
N VAL A 391 -1.57 -35.22 -0.66
CA VAL A 391 -1.84 -34.19 0.36
C VAL A 391 -2.50 -32.96 -0.27
N ALA A 392 -2.04 -32.52 -1.45
CA ALA A 392 -2.62 -31.39 -2.17
C ALA A 392 -4.06 -31.67 -2.67
N GLN A 393 -4.35 -32.89 -3.12
CA GLN A 393 -5.70 -33.31 -3.51
C GLN A 393 -6.64 -33.34 -2.30
N ALA A 394 -6.20 -33.91 -1.18
CA ALA A 394 -6.95 -33.93 0.08
C ALA A 394 -7.22 -32.51 0.60
N TYR A 395 -6.22 -31.63 0.54
CA TYR A 395 -6.36 -30.22 0.91
C TYR A 395 -7.41 -29.50 0.06
N SER A 396 -7.36 -29.71 -1.26
CA SER A 396 -8.29 -29.11 -2.23
C SER A 396 -9.72 -29.60 -2.01
N ALA A 397 -9.91 -30.89 -1.67
CA ALA A 397 -11.22 -31.43 -1.30
C ALA A 397 -11.80 -30.73 -0.06
N VAL A 398 -11.00 -30.59 1.01
CA VAL A 398 -11.42 -29.88 2.23
C VAL A 398 -11.72 -28.41 1.94
N MET A 399 -10.89 -27.73 1.16
CA MET A 399 -11.08 -26.33 0.79
C MET A 399 -12.39 -26.07 0.03
N ASN A 400 -12.83 -27.02 -0.81
CA ASN A 400 -14.10 -26.93 -1.55
C ASN A 400 -15.33 -27.14 -0.65
N MET A 401 -15.21 -27.90 0.44
CA MET A 401 -16.32 -28.20 1.35
C MET A 401 -16.37 -27.27 2.58
N ALA A 402 -15.22 -26.85 3.07
CA ALA A 402 -15.05 -26.13 4.33
C ALA A 402 -13.90 -25.08 4.23
N PRO A 403 -14.13 -23.96 3.51
CA PRO A 403 -13.09 -22.98 3.21
C PRO A 403 -12.57 -22.22 4.44
N GLU A 404 -13.35 -22.02 5.49
CA GLU A 404 -12.89 -21.37 6.73
C GLU A 404 -12.10 -22.36 7.61
N VAL A 405 -12.46 -23.65 7.64
CA VAL A 405 -11.66 -24.70 8.29
C VAL A 405 -10.23 -24.74 7.74
N SER A 406 -10.05 -24.54 6.43
CA SER A 406 -8.74 -24.52 5.77
C SER A 406 -7.78 -23.43 6.30
N THR A 407 -8.29 -22.42 7.01
CA THR A 407 -7.48 -21.34 7.58
C THR A 407 -6.89 -21.68 8.95
N ASN A 408 -7.44 -22.67 9.65
CA ASN A 408 -6.96 -23.07 10.97
C ASN A 408 -5.97 -24.24 10.86
N LYS A 409 -4.69 -23.96 11.10
CA LYS A 409 -3.57 -24.90 10.97
C LYS A 409 -3.77 -26.21 11.72
N GLU A 410 -4.24 -26.15 12.96
CA GLU A 410 -4.33 -27.35 13.82
C GLU A 410 -5.50 -28.24 13.41
N VAL A 411 -6.65 -27.64 13.07
CA VAL A 411 -7.82 -28.37 12.57
C VAL A 411 -7.51 -28.98 11.20
N MET A 412 -6.88 -28.21 10.31
CA MET A 412 -6.50 -28.68 8.98
C MET A 412 -5.48 -29.82 9.05
N ARG A 413 -4.50 -29.76 9.96
CA ARG A 413 -3.56 -30.86 10.23
C ARG A 413 -4.30 -32.16 10.59
N ALA A 414 -5.23 -32.09 11.54
CA ALA A 414 -5.99 -33.27 11.97
C ALA A 414 -6.82 -33.86 10.83
N ILE A 415 -7.50 -33.01 10.05
CA ILE A 415 -8.30 -33.42 8.91
C ILE A 415 -7.43 -34.05 7.81
N LEU A 416 -6.29 -33.45 7.47
CA LEU A 416 -5.39 -33.98 6.44
C LEU A 416 -4.80 -35.34 6.84
N ARG A 417 -4.41 -35.52 8.11
CA ARG A 417 -3.94 -36.83 8.59
C ARG A 417 -5.03 -37.89 8.46
N GLN A 418 -6.28 -37.52 8.73
CA GLN A 418 -7.40 -38.45 8.57
C GLN A 418 -7.67 -38.74 7.08
N SER A 419 -7.67 -37.71 6.23
CA SER A 419 -8.08 -37.84 4.83
C SER A 419 -7.03 -38.47 3.94
N VAL A 420 -5.74 -38.27 4.19
CA VAL A 420 -4.66 -38.92 3.42
C VAL A 420 -4.64 -40.43 3.67
N ASN A 421 -5.02 -40.87 4.87
CA ASN A 421 -5.20 -42.29 5.19
C ASN A 421 -6.46 -42.90 4.55
N SER A 422 -7.40 -42.09 4.07
CA SER A 422 -8.65 -42.55 3.44
C SER A 422 -8.59 -42.36 1.93
N VAL A 423 -8.69 -43.44 1.16
CA VAL A 423 -8.66 -43.39 -0.32
C VAL A 423 -9.72 -42.46 -0.93
N ALA A 424 -10.83 -42.21 -0.22
CA ALA A 424 -11.86 -41.26 -0.61
C ALA A 424 -12.44 -40.55 0.62
N VAL A 425 -12.92 -39.31 0.43
CA VAL A 425 -13.68 -38.60 1.46
C VAL A 425 -15.01 -39.31 1.68
N SER A 426 -15.24 -39.83 2.88
CA SER A 426 -16.52 -40.46 3.21
C SER A 426 -17.61 -39.39 3.35
N PRO A 427 -18.89 -39.72 3.05
CA PRO A 427 -20.00 -38.80 3.29
C PRO A 427 -20.09 -38.31 4.74
N TYR A 428 -19.69 -39.17 5.69
CA TYR A 428 -19.65 -38.83 7.11
C TYR A 428 -18.60 -37.75 7.42
N ASP A 429 -17.40 -37.85 6.84
CA ASP A 429 -16.35 -36.86 7.01
C ASP A 429 -16.74 -35.51 6.39
N ALA A 430 -17.36 -35.54 5.21
CA ALA A 430 -17.90 -34.34 4.57
C ALA A 430 -18.97 -33.64 5.43
N GLU A 431 -19.87 -34.41 6.07
CA GLU A 431 -20.86 -33.86 6.99
C GLU A 431 -20.18 -33.26 8.25
N MET A 432 -19.15 -33.92 8.77
CA MET A 432 -18.39 -33.41 9.91
C MET A 432 -17.66 -32.09 9.58
N TRP A 433 -17.00 -32.01 8.44
CA TRP A 433 -16.27 -30.82 8.01
C TRP A 433 -17.21 -29.63 7.77
N THR A 434 -18.38 -29.86 7.16
CA THR A 434 -19.38 -28.79 6.96
C THR A 434 -20.03 -28.33 8.28
N LYS A 435 -20.17 -29.20 9.29
CA LYS A 435 -20.60 -28.78 10.63
C LYS A 435 -19.53 -27.94 11.33
N LEU A 436 -18.26 -28.33 11.25
CA LEU A 436 -17.14 -27.54 11.78
C LEU A 436 -17.04 -26.17 11.11
N GLU A 437 -17.21 -26.11 9.80
CA GLU A 437 -17.25 -24.86 9.01
C GLU A 437 -18.32 -23.91 9.54
N ARG A 438 -19.56 -24.39 9.75
CA ARG A 438 -20.65 -23.56 10.30
C ARG A 438 -20.32 -23.04 11.69
N ASN A 439 -19.71 -23.86 12.54
CA ASN A 439 -19.33 -23.45 13.89
C ASN A 439 -18.25 -22.36 13.87
N LEU A 440 -17.22 -22.51 13.04
CA LEU A 440 -16.17 -21.50 12.88
C LEU A 440 -16.70 -20.20 12.26
N ALA A 441 -17.57 -20.31 11.25
CA ALA A 441 -18.22 -19.17 10.63
C ALA A 441 -19.08 -18.40 11.65
N ASN A 442 -19.80 -19.09 12.54
CA ASN A 442 -20.59 -18.45 13.59
C ASN A 442 -19.73 -17.68 14.61
N ILE A 443 -18.57 -18.24 15.00
CA ILE A 443 -17.62 -17.59 15.91
C ILE A 443 -17.03 -16.34 15.26
N ARG A 444 -16.65 -16.41 13.99
CA ARG A 444 -16.01 -15.30 13.25
C ARG A 444 -17.00 -14.22 12.84
N GLY A 445 -18.22 -14.62 12.47
CA GLY A 445 -19.25 -13.75 11.94
C GLY A 445 -19.99 -12.93 12.98
N GLY A 446 -19.75 -13.15 14.28
CA GLY A 446 -20.47 -12.47 15.37
C GLY A 446 -21.97 -12.52 15.10
N ALA A 447 -22.54 -13.73 15.06
CA ALA A 447 -23.94 -13.89 14.69
C ALA A 447 -24.81 -12.92 15.51
N PRO A 448 -25.70 -12.13 14.87
CA PRO A 448 -26.67 -11.33 15.60
C PRO A 448 -27.43 -12.27 16.52
N SER A 449 -27.42 -11.96 17.82
CA SER A 449 -28.09 -12.75 18.84
C SER A 449 -29.50 -13.07 18.35
N ARG A 450 -29.83 -14.36 18.32
CA ARG A 450 -31.11 -14.89 17.84
C ARG A 450 -32.29 -14.53 18.76
N GLU A 451 -32.13 -13.53 19.63
CA GLU A 451 -33.09 -13.14 20.67
C GLU A 451 -34.24 -12.28 20.15
N ASP A 452 -34.15 -11.66 18.96
CA ASP A 452 -35.22 -10.81 18.42
C ASP A 452 -36.29 -11.57 17.61
N LYS A 453 -36.63 -12.80 17.97
CA LYS A 453 -37.76 -13.54 17.35
C LYS A 453 -38.97 -13.79 18.26
N ASN A 454 -39.05 -13.10 19.40
CA ASN A 454 -40.26 -13.04 20.21
C ASN A 454 -40.67 -11.58 20.48
N VAL A 455 -41.19 -10.89 19.46
CA VAL A 455 -42.12 -9.76 19.61
C VAL A 455 -43.19 -9.84 18.53
#